data_AF-A0A8J2L4Y1-F1
#
_entry.id   AF-A0A8J2L4Y1-F1
#
_cell.length_a   1.000
_cell.length_b   1.000
_cell.length_c   1.000
_cell.angle_alpha   90.00
_cell.angle_beta   90.00
_cell.angle_gamma   90.00
#
_symmetry.space_group_name_H-M   'P 1'
#
loop_
_entity.id
_entity.type
_entity.pdbx_description
1 polymer ?
#
loop_
_entity_poly.entity_id
_entity_poly.type
_entity_poly.pdbx_seq_one_letter_code
_entity_poly.pdbx_strand_id
1 'polypeptide(L)'
;MAQSNQSNRISVSDSSVSRAVTDNMNRLLRFDGRVVVVTGAGGGLGKAYALLFAGRGASVVVNDLGGNPHGDGKDARAADKVVEEIRNQGGKAVANYDSVTNGENIIKTALDNFGRVDVLVNNAGILRDRSFAKMTDSDWDLIQQVHLQGAFKTTRAAWEHFRNQKYGRIINTASTAGVLGNFGQANYAAAKAGLIGFSNTLSKEGAKFNIHTNTIVPVAGSRLTEGIIPPDLHAGFRPDLIAPVVAWLCHENCDENGVIIETAAGYAMKYVWERSKGAFLRTKLTEDVEIETVRDKWGEIADMTESERPTNINEAIGKFAEALEKLESGNVPPLVLDHVTKENIVDIVLPSATYEYNINQAILYALGVGASVEDKKGLRFLYENAEDFQVLPTFPVLAGNDPLFKVMQVPGLNIDPTKILHGEQYLELHRPLPPAAKVQLGCQVIDVLDKGSGSVYILQVKGEDDEGPLFTLEYSIFVVGDGNFGGKRDTEKPITRPVPPPKRAPDQVFEYQTGKDQAALYRLSGDANPLHIDPLFAQLGGFSRPIIHGLCSFGIAARLILNHYADSDARLFKAIKTRFAKPIIPGETIVVQTWKEGSRIHFEVKVKETGATCLTGGYLDLNSVNSKL
;
A
#
# COMPACT_ATOMS: atom_id res chain seq x y z
N MET A 1 67.13 -12.02 -15.36
CA MET A 1 66.16 -13.02 -15.85
C MET A 1 66.31 -14.29 -15.01
N ALA A 2 65.18 -14.93 -14.70
CA ALA A 2 64.99 -16.11 -13.83
C ALA A 2 64.91 -15.84 -12.32
N GLN A 3 63.67 -15.71 -11.82
CA GLN A 3 63.31 -16.03 -10.44
C GLN A 3 62.36 -17.25 -10.44
N SER A 4 62.55 -18.08 -9.43
CA SER A 4 62.03 -19.42 -9.19
C SER A 4 60.52 -19.52 -9.01
N ASN A 5 59.89 -20.47 -9.69
CA ASN A 5 58.54 -20.98 -9.40
C ASN A 5 58.60 -21.98 -8.23
N GLN A 6 58.02 -21.63 -7.07
CA GLN A 6 57.66 -22.60 -6.04
C GLN A 6 56.24 -23.13 -6.32
N SER A 7 56.14 -24.43 -6.54
CA SER A 7 54.88 -25.16 -6.66
C SER A 7 54.28 -25.43 -5.27
N ASN A 8 53.22 -24.72 -4.90
CA ASN A 8 52.36 -25.11 -3.79
C ASN A 8 51.38 -26.19 -4.25
N ARG A 9 51.74 -27.47 -4.07
CA ARG A 9 50.76 -28.56 -4.05
C ARG A 9 50.13 -28.60 -2.66
N ILE A 10 48.90 -28.10 -2.55
CA ILE A 10 48.06 -28.32 -1.36
C ILE A 10 47.62 -29.78 -1.38
N SER A 11 48.15 -30.59 -0.46
CA SER A 11 47.63 -31.93 -0.17
C SER A 11 46.36 -31.79 0.67
N VAL A 12 45.19 -31.92 0.05
CA VAL A 12 43.92 -32.04 0.76
C VAL A 12 43.83 -33.48 1.30
N SER A 13 43.81 -33.65 2.62
CA SER A 13 43.64 -34.97 3.25
C SER A 13 42.22 -35.51 3.05
N ASP A 14 42.08 -36.81 2.82
CA ASP A 14 40.79 -37.51 2.65
C ASP A 14 39.75 -37.22 3.76
N SER A 15 40.21 -36.91 4.98
CA SER A 15 39.35 -36.62 6.13
C SER A 15 38.59 -35.30 6.04
N SER A 16 39.15 -34.26 5.39
CA SER A 16 38.46 -32.97 5.21
C SER A 16 37.42 -33.02 4.09
N VAL A 17 37.69 -33.82 3.05
CA VAL A 17 36.72 -34.11 1.98
C VAL A 17 35.58 -34.96 2.54
N SER A 18 35.90 -36.00 3.31
CA SER A 18 34.92 -36.85 4.00
C SER A 18 34.00 -36.02 4.90
N ARG A 19 34.54 -35.14 5.75
CA ARG A 19 33.73 -34.31 6.66
C ARG A 19 32.86 -33.27 5.94
N ALA A 20 33.37 -32.66 4.88
CA ALA A 20 32.58 -31.74 4.04
C ALA A 20 31.46 -32.48 3.28
N VAL A 21 31.69 -33.71 2.82
CA VAL A 21 30.68 -34.57 2.20
C VAL A 21 29.62 -34.99 3.23
N THR A 22 30.02 -35.35 4.45
CA THR A 22 29.09 -35.71 5.54
C THR A 22 28.27 -34.50 6.02
N ASP A 23 28.86 -33.32 6.15
CA ASP A 23 28.14 -32.08 6.48
C ASP A 23 27.18 -31.65 5.34
N ASN A 24 27.57 -31.86 4.08
CA ASN A 24 26.70 -31.60 2.93
C ASN A 24 25.57 -32.63 2.82
N MET A 25 25.81 -33.90 3.20
CA MET A 25 24.76 -34.92 3.30
C MET A 25 23.78 -34.65 4.45
N ASN A 26 24.23 -34.09 5.57
CA ASN A 26 23.36 -33.64 6.66
C ASN A 26 22.56 -32.36 6.34
N ARG A 27 22.95 -31.59 5.30
CA ARG A 27 22.20 -30.43 4.79
C ARG A 27 21.15 -30.79 3.73
N LEU A 28 21.23 -31.97 3.11
CA LEU A 28 20.29 -32.37 2.07
C LEU A 28 18.97 -32.83 2.70
N LEU A 29 17.87 -32.15 2.36
CA LEU A 29 16.52 -32.60 2.71
C LEU A 29 16.22 -33.95 2.03
N ARG A 30 15.66 -34.90 2.79
CA ARG A 30 15.43 -36.29 2.39
C ARG A 30 14.00 -36.73 2.74
N PHE A 31 13.58 -37.84 2.13
CA PHE A 31 12.25 -38.43 2.27
C PHE A 31 12.32 -39.91 2.64
N ASP A 32 13.36 -40.30 3.39
CA ASP A 32 13.54 -41.69 3.83
C ASP A 32 12.33 -42.18 4.63
N GLY A 33 11.85 -43.37 4.28
CA GLY A 33 10.68 -43.98 4.93
C GLY A 33 9.34 -43.33 4.58
N ARG A 34 9.33 -42.27 3.75
CA ARG A 34 8.10 -41.63 3.26
C ARG A 34 7.61 -42.30 1.98
N VAL A 35 6.30 -42.47 1.88
CA VAL A 35 5.63 -42.97 0.67
C VAL A 35 4.93 -41.83 -0.06
N VAL A 36 5.32 -41.61 -1.31
CA VAL A 36 4.84 -40.50 -2.14
C VAL A 36 4.01 -41.04 -3.29
N VAL A 37 2.77 -40.58 -3.40
CA VAL A 37 1.88 -40.86 -4.56
C VAL A 37 1.88 -39.63 -5.45
N VAL A 38 2.22 -39.80 -6.74
CA VAL A 38 2.14 -38.73 -7.75
C VAL A 38 1.20 -39.17 -8.86
N THR A 39 0.11 -38.41 -9.08
CA THR A 39 -0.84 -38.69 -10.17
C THR A 39 -0.41 -37.99 -11.46
N GLY A 40 -0.62 -38.64 -12.61
CA GLY A 40 -0.14 -38.15 -13.91
C GLY A 40 1.39 -38.08 -13.99
N ALA A 41 2.07 -39.09 -13.45
CA ALA A 41 3.52 -39.14 -13.30
C ALA A 41 4.27 -39.77 -14.47
N GLY A 42 3.59 -40.16 -15.55
CA GLY A 42 4.19 -40.76 -16.75
C GLY A 42 4.96 -39.77 -17.63
N GLY A 43 4.85 -38.47 -17.38
CA GLY A 43 5.57 -37.43 -18.12
C GLY A 43 5.52 -36.05 -17.45
N GLY A 44 6.17 -35.07 -18.07
CA GLY A 44 6.12 -33.66 -17.66
C GLY A 44 6.46 -33.41 -16.19
N LEU A 45 5.63 -32.60 -15.52
CA LEU A 45 5.76 -32.22 -14.11
C LEU A 45 5.71 -33.43 -13.18
N GLY A 46 4.72 -34.32 -13.34
CA GLY A 46 4.57 -35.49 -12.49
C GLY A 46 5.78 -36.42 -12.52
N LYS A 47 6.37 -36.64 -13.71
CA LYS A 47 7.63 -37.39 -13.85
C LYS A 47 8.77 -36.72 -13.08
N ALA A 48 8.94 -35.41 -13.21
CA ALA A 48 9.99 -34.68 -12.52
C ALA A 48 9.83 -34.76 -10.99
N TYR A 49 8.61 -34.69 -10.47
CA TYR A 49 8.31 -34.87 -9.05
C TYR A 49 8.70 -36.29 -8.59
N ALA A 50 8.24 -37.31 -9.30
CA ALA A 50 8.49 -38.71 -8.96
C ALA A 50 9.99 -39.03 -8.91
N LEU A 51 10.76 -38.57 -9.91
CA LEU A 51 12.21 -38.75 -9.96
C LEU A 51 12.91 -38.02 -8.79
N LEU A 52 12.52 -36.78 -8.49
CA LEU A 52 13.13 -36.04 -7.38
C LEU A 52 12.85 -36.69 -6.03
N PHE A 53 11.60 -37.07 -5.73
CA PHE A 53 11.25 -37.73 -4.48
C PHE A 53 12.00 -39.06 -4.32
N ALA A 54 12.05 -39.88 -5.38
CA ALA A 54 12.78 -41.15 -5.34
C ALA A 54 14.29 -40.95 -5.14
N GLY A 55 14.89 -39.98 -5.85
CA GLY A 55 16.30 -39.62 -5.69
C GLY A 55 16.64 -39.08 -4.29
N ARG A 56 15.63 -38.67 -3.51
CA ARG A 56 15.75 -38.24 -2.11
C ARG A 56 15.28 -39.27 -1.09
N GLY A 57 15.09 -40.53 -1.51
CA GLY A 57 14.87 -41.68 -0.60
C GLY A 57 13.42 -42.11 -0.40
N ALA A 58 12.45 -41.44 -1.03
CA ALA A 58 11.05 -41.83 -0.92
C ALA A 58 10.74 -43.10 -1.72
N SER A 59 9.78 -43.89 -1.24
CA SER A 59 9.11 -44.93 -2.04
C SER A 59 7.97 -44.28 -2.84
N VAL A 60 7.98 -44.40 -4.16
CA VAL A 60 7.08 -43.62 -5.04
C VAL A 60 6.05 -44.51 -5.73
N VAL A 61 4.77 -44.14 -5.66
CA VAL A 61 3.72 -44.66 -6.55
C VAL A 61 3.60 -43.73 -7.74
N VAL A 62 3.96 -44.24 -8.92
CA VAL A 62 3.87 -43.54 -10.19
C VAL A 62 2.53 -43.90 -10.83
N ASN A 63 1.51 -43.04 -10.63
CA ASN A 63 0.20 -43.22 -11.26
C ASN A 63 0.16 -42.51 -12.62
N ASP A 64 -0.23 -43.22 -13.67
CA ASP A 64 -0.57 -42.61 -14.96
C ASP A 64 -1.54 -43.49 -15.76
N LEU A 65 -2.58 -42.88 -16.33
CA LEU A 65 -3.54 -43.58 -17.19
C LEU A 65 -2.93 -43.89 -18.58
N GLY A 66 -1.95 -43.10 -19.03
CA GLY A 66 -1.31 -43.21 -20.34
C GLY A 66 -2.14 -42.68 -21.51
N GLY A 67 -3.13 -41.83 -21.23
CA GLY A 67 -3.95 -41.17 -22.25
C GLY A 67 -3.22 -39.99 -22.91
N ASN A 68 -3.81 -39.46 -23.98
CA ASN A 68 -3.35 -38.25 -24.64
C ASN A 68 -3.69 -36.98 -23.80
N PRO A 69 -3.11 -35.82 -24.14
CA PRO A 69 -3.43 -34.53 -23.49
C PRO A 69 -4.90 -34.11 -23.47
N HIS A 70 -5.75 -34.70 -24.31
CA HIS A 70 -7.17 -34.40 -24.44
C HIS A 70 -8.08 -35.40 -23.71
N GLY A 71 -7.50 -36.38 -23.01
CA GLY A 71 -8.23 -37.37 -22.21
C GLY A 71 -8.66 -38.63 -22.97
N ASP A 72 -8.12 -38.89 -24.17
CA ASP A 72 -8.43 -40.10 -24.93
C ASP A 72 -7.32 -41.17 -24.77
N GLY A 73 -7.72 -42.45 -24.72
CA GLY A 73 -6.80 -43.59 -24.69
C GLY A 73 -6.24 -43.98 -23.32
N LYS A 74 -5.53 -45.11 -23.28
CA LYS A 74 -4.86 -45.68 -22.10
C LYS A 74 -3.61 -46.44 -22.55
N ASP A 75 -2.48 -46.23 -21.88
CA ASP A 75 -1.23 -46.94 -22.16
C ASP A 75 -0.41 -47.12 -20.87
N ALA A 76 -0.39 -48.34 -20.35
CA ALA A 76 0.34 -48.69 -19.12
C ALA A 76 1.84 -48.35 -19.20
N ARG A 77 2.42 -48.33 -20.42
CA ARG A 77 3.85 -48.04 -20.65
C ARG A 77 4.27 -46.65 -20.17
N ALA A 78 3.35 -45.70 -20.01
CA ALA A 78 3.67 -44.36 -19.52
C ALA A 78 4.22 -44.40 -18.08
N ALA A 79 3.52 -45.09 -17.17
CA ALA A 79 3.96 -45.25 -15.79
C ALA A 79 5.17 -46.18 -15.68
N ASP A 80 5.18 -47.30 -16.43
CA ASP A 80 6.24 -48.31 -16.35
C ASP A 80 7.63 -47.74 -16.67
N LYS A 81 7.73 -46.90 -17.70
CA LYS A 81 9.00 -46.25 -18.08
C LYS A 81 9.60 -45.41 -16.97
N VAL A 82 8.77 -44.67 -16.23
CA VAL A 82 9.24 -43.83 -15.13
C VAL A 82 9.61 -44.68 -13.91
N VAL A 83 8.90 -45.77 -13.65
CA VAL A 83 9.26 -46.74 -12.61
C VAL A 83 10.60 -47.41 -12.92
N GLU A 84 10.82 -47.84 -14.16
CA GLU A 84 12.10 -48.40 -14.61
C GLU A 84 13.23 -47.39 -14.45
N GLU A 85 13.01 -46.14 -14.85
CA GLU A 85 13.99 -45.06 -14.69
C GLU A 85 14.35 -44.83 -13.22
N ILE A 86 13.36 -44.77 -12.32
CA ILE A 86 13.59 -44.66 -10.87
C ILE A 86 14.40 -45.84 -10.34
N ARG A 87 14.04 -47.08 -10.72
CA ARG A 87 14.73 -48.30 -10.27
C ARG A 87 16.16 -48.36 -10.78
N ASN A 88 16.40 -47.95 -12.02
CA ASN A 88 17.74 -47.87 -12.61
C ASN A 88 18.63 -46.84 -11.90
N GLN A 89 18.03 -45.81 -11.29
CA GLN A 89 18.73 -44.83 -10.44
C GLN A 89 18.84 -45.27 -8.96
N GLY A 90 18.45 -46.52 -8.63
CA GLY A 90 18.53 -47.08 -7.28
C GLY A 90 17.38 -46.68 -6.34
N GLY A 91 16.33 -46.04 -6.87
CA GLY A 91 15.14 -45.66 -6.11
C GLY A 91 14.09 -46.78 -6.01
N LYS A 92 13.06 -46.55 -5.20
CA LYS A 92 11.93 -47.47 -5.01
C LYS A 92 10.67 -46.91 -5.66
N ALA A 93 10.10 -47.63 -6.61
CA ALA A 93 8.83 -47.24 -7.22
C ALA A 93 7.97 -48.42 -7.66
N VAL A 94 6.65 -48.19 -7.72
CA VAL A 94 5.64 -49.08 -8.28
C VAL A 94 4.68 -48.28 -9.17
N ALA A 95 4.21 -48.88 -10.26
CA ALA A 95 3.28 -48.26 -11.18
C ALA A 95 1.83 -48.45 -10.72
N ASN A 96 0.97 -47.49 -11.04
CA ASN A 96 -0.48 -47.63 -11.00
C ASN A 96 -1.09 -47.09 -12.30
N TYR A 97 -2.11 -47.76 -12.83
CA TYR A 97 -2.69 -47.49 -14.15
C TYR A 97 -4.16 -47.03 -14.09
N ASP A 98 -4.67 -46.77 -12.89
CA ASP A 98 -6.05 -46.34 -12.69
C ASP A 98 -6.23 -44.87 -13.05
N SER A 99 -7.43 -44.52 -13.53
CA SER A 99 -7.85 -43.14 -13.58
C SER A 99 -7.93 -42.56 -12.16
N VAL A 100 -7.62 -41.27 -12.00
CA VAL A 100 -7.81 -40.54 -10.74
C VAL A 100 -9.27 -40.52 -10.27
N THR A 101 -10.22 -40.81 -11.16
CA THR A 101 -11.62 -41.04 -10.79
C THR A 101 -11.83 -42.34 -9.98
N ASN A 102 -10.82 -43.19 -9.85
CA ASN A 102 -10.75 -44.38 -9.00
C ASN A 102 -9.65 -44.22 -7.93
N GLY A 103 -9.59 -43.06 -7.29
CA GLY A 103 -8.52 -42.71 -6.34
C GLY A 103 -8.26 -43.72 -5.22
N GLU A 104 -9.25 -44.51 -4.82
CA GLU A 104 -9.09 -45.59 -3.83
C GLU A 104 -8.11 -46.68 -4.29
N ASN A 105 -8.15 -47.09 -5.56
CA ASN A 105 -7.22 -48.07 -6.12
C ASN A 105 -5.78 -47.52 -6.15
N ILE A 106 -5.64 -46.22 -6.41
CA ILE A 106 -4.33 -45.54 -6.44
C ILE A 106 -3.71 -45.56 -5.04
N ILE A 107 -4.47 -45.17 -4.01
CA ILE A 107 -3.99 -45.18 -2.63
C ILE A 107 -3.77 -46.62 -2.14
N LYS A 108 -4.65 -47.56 -2.50
CA LYS A 108 -4.47 -48.99 -2.20
C LYS A 108 -3.14 -49.51 -2.74
N THR A 109 -2.70 -49.08 -3.92
CA THR A 109 -1.39 -49.46 -4.46
C THR A 109 -0.23 -49.03 -3.55
N ALA A 110 -0.30 -47.84 -2.93
CA ALA A 110 0.69 -47.40 -1.94
C ALA A 110 0.67 -48.31 -0.69
N LEU A 111 -0.52 -48.62 -0.19
CA LEU A 111 -0.70 -49.45 1.00
C LEU A 111 -0.22 -50.88 0.78
N ASP A 112 -0.60 -51.51 -0.33
CA ASP A 112 -0.24 -52.90 -0.63
C ASP A 112 1.28 -53.09 -0.80
N ASN A 113 1.98 -52.09 -1.36
CA ASN A 113 3.40 -52.19 -1.69
C ASN A 113 4.33 -51.62 -0.61
N PHE A 114 3.89 -50.61 0.13
CA PHE A 114 4.74 -49.87 1.06
C PHE A 114 4.11 -49.68 2.45
N GLY A 115 2.88 -50.13 2.67
CA GLY A 115 2.20 -50.16 3.97
C GLY A 115 1.66 -48.82 4.48
N ARG A 116 1.90 -47.72 3.76
CA ARG A 116 1.48 -46.35 4.17
C ARG A 116 1.40 -45.41 2.97
N VAL A 117 0.90 -44.19 3.21
CA VAL A 117 0.98 -43.04 2.31
C VAL A 117 1.30 -41.80 3.15
N ASP A 118 2.25 -40.98 2.71
CA ASP A 118 2.71 -39.78 3.45
C ASP A 118 2.50 -38.49 2.67
N VAL A 119 2.69 -38.57 1.35
CA VAL A 119 2.61 -37.43 0.45
C VAL A 119 1.70 -37.80 -0.73
N LEU A 120 0.76 -36.92 -1.06
CA LEU A 120 -0.09 -37.02 -2.24
C LEU A 120 0.07 -35.77 -3.11
N VAL A 121 0.57 -35.95 -4.33
CA VAL A 121 0.68 -34.89 -5.33
C VAL A 121 -0.38 -35.11 -6.41
N ASN A 122 -1.48 -34.36 -6.32
CA ASN A 122 -2.56 -34.34 -7.32
C ASN A 122 -2.14 -33.48 -8.52
N ASN A 123 -1.54 -34.13 -9.52
CA ASN A 123 -0.98 -33.49 -10.71
C ASN A 123 -1.67 -33.91 -12.03
N ALA A 124 -2.37 -35.05 -12.07
CA ALA A 124 -3.06 -35.52 -13.27
C ALA A 124 -3.96 -34.45 -13.89
N GLY A 125 -3.96 -34.36 -15.23
CA GLY A 125 -4.69 -33.32 -15.94
C GLY A 125 -4.69 -33.47 -17.45
N ILE A 126 -5.67 -32.83 -18.08
CA ILE A 126 -5.95 -32.84 -19.53
C ILE A 126 -6.46 -31.46 -19.97
N LEU A 127 -6.56 -31.20 -21.28
CA LEU A 127 -7.12 -29.96 -21.85
C LEU A 127 -8.22 -30.24 -22.87
N ARG A 128 -9.29 -29.45 -22.79
CA ARG A 128 -10.42 -29.39 -23.73
C ARG A 128 -10.80 -27.93 -23.98
N ASP A 129 -9.86 -27.19 -24.58
CA ASP A 129 -10.01 -25.75 -24.79
C ASP A 129 -11.06 -25.45 -25.86
N ARG A 130 -12.06 -24.67 -25.48
CA ARG A 130 -13.18 -24.23 -26.32
C ARG A 130 -13.62 -22.84 -25.88
N SER A 131 -13.88 -21.93 -26.82
CA SER A 131 -14.64 -20.71 -26.52
C SER A 131 -15.95 -21.09 -25.83
N PHE A 132 -16.39 -20.33 -24.83
CA PHE A 132 -17.52 -20.70 -23.97
C PHE A 132 -18.76 -21.16 -24.76
N ALA A 133 -19.16 -20.43 -25.80
CA ALA A 133 -20.32 -20.77 -26.63
C ALA A 133 -20.20 -22.08 -27.44
N LYS A 134 -18.99 -22.63 -27.61
CA LYS A 134 -18.72 -23.88 -28.35
C LYS A 134 -18.35 -25.05 -27.41
N MET A 135 -18.35 -24.81 -26.10
CA MET A 135 -18.03 -25.84 -25.11
C MET A 135 -19.22 -26.79 -25.00
N THR A 136 -18.96 -28.08 -25.16
CA THR A 136 -19.98 -29.11 -24.94
C THR A 136 -19.99 -29.53 -23.47
N ASP A 137 -21.09 -30.14 -23.00
CA ASP A 137 -21.18 -30.70 -21.65
C ASP A 137 -20.06 -31.73 -21.40
N SER A 138 -19.69 -32.52 -22.40
CA SER A 138 -18.59 -33.49 -22.30
C SER A 138 -17.23 -32.81 -22.13
N ASP A 139 -16.99 -31.70 -22.83
CA ASP A 139 -15.76 -30.89 -22.64
C ASP A 139 -15.68 -30.33 -21.21
N TRP A 140 -16.82 -29.96 -20.62
CA TRP A 140 -16.90 -29.49 -19.23
C TRP A 140 -16.70 -30.63 -18.23
N ASP A 141 -17.53 -31.66 -18.32
CA ASP A 141 -17.60 -32.77 -17.38
C ASP A 141 -16.27 -33.50 -17.27
N LEU A 142 -15.63 -33.81 -18.40
CA LEU A 142 -14.37 -34.54 -18.40
C LEU A 142 -13.26 -33.75 -17.68
N ILE A 143 -13.22 -32.43 -17.85
CA ILE A 143 -12.26 -31.56 -17.17
C ILE A 143 -12.53 -31.52 -15.66
N GLN A 144 -13.79 -31.37 -15.23
CA GLN A 144 -14.13 -31.40 -13.80
C GLN A 144 -13.82 -32.76 -13.16
N GLN A 145 -14.12 -33.85 -13.87
CA GLN A 145 -13.91 -35.22 -13.40
C GLN A 145 -12.43 -35.54 -13.18
N VAL A 146 -11.56 -35.20 -14.14
CA VAL A 146 -10.13 -35.52 -14.04
C VAL A 146 -9.44 -34.61 -13.02
N HIS A 147 -9.71 -33.30 -13.05
CA HIS A 147 -8.96 -32.35 -12.23
C HIS A 147 -9.48 -32.26 -10.80
N LEU A 148 -10.73 -31.81 -10.62
CA LEU A 148 -11.27 -31.49 -9.30
C LEU A 148 -11.80 -32.76 -8.61
N GLN A 149 -12.64 -33.53 -9.30
CA GLN A 149 -13.19 -34.77 -8.72
C GLN A 149 -12.09 -35.82 -8.51
N GLY A 150 -11.13 -35.91 -9.43
CA GLY A 150 -9.97 -36.79 -9.31
C GLY A 150 -9.16 -36.49 -8.05
N ALA A 151 -8.76 -35.23 -7.85
CA ALA A 151 -8.06 -34.79 -6.65
C ALA A 151 -8.88 -35.02 -5.37
N PHE A 152 -10.19 -34.78 -5.41
CA PHE A 152 -11.07 -35.12 -4.29
C PHE A 152 -11.02 -36.61 -3.96
N LYS A 153 -11.16 -37.50 -4.96
CA LYS A 153 -11.23 -38.95 -4.73
C LYS A 153 -9.92 -39.54 -4.21
N THR A 154 -8.78 -39.13 -4.75
CA THR A 154 -7.45 -39.55 -4.26
C THR A 154 -7.18 -39.03 -2.86
N THR A 155 -7.51 -37.76 -2.60
CA THR A 155 -7.30 -37.14 -1.28
C THR A 155 -8.19 -37.78 -0.22
N ARG A 156 -9.48 -37.99 -0.53
CA ARG A 156 -10.43 -38.69 0.33
C ARG A 156 -9.93 -40.08 0.71
N ALA A 157 -9.40 -40.83 -0.26
CA ALA A 157 -8.87 -42.17 -0.01
C ALA A 157 -7.62 -42.16 0.89
N ALA A 158 -6.78 -41.13 0.82
CA ALA A 158 -5.59 -41.00 1.68
C ALA A 158 -5.88 -40.43 3.07
N TRP A 159 -6.99 -39.69 3.24
CA TRP A 159 -7.24 -38.81 4.38
C TRP A 159 -7.20 -39.52 5.75
N GLU A 160 -7.90 -40.64 5.90
CA GLU A 160 -7.94 -41.36 7.18
C GLU A 160 -6.57 -41.96 7.53
N HIS A 161 -5.76 -42.36 6.53
CA HIS A 161 -4.39 -42.81 6.77
C HIS A 161 -3.53 -41.66 7.33
N PHE A 162 -3.60 -40.48 6.72
CA PHE A 162 -2.91 -39.29 7.20
C PHE A 162 -3.33 -38.89 8.63
N ARG A 163 -4.63 -38.94 8.92
CA ARG A 163 -5.17 -38.65 10.26
C ARG A 163 -4.67 -39.63 11.31
N ASN A 164 -4.72 -40.92 11.03
CA ASN A 164 -4.31 -41.97 11.96
C ASN A 164 -2.81 -41.91 12.26
N GLN A 165 -1.97 -41.61 11.27
CA GLN A 165 -0.52 -41.52 11.44
C GLN A 165 -0.04 -40.12 11.90
N LYS A 166 -0.94 -39.13 12.00
CA LYS A 166 -0.64 -37.73 12.34
C LYS A 166 0.47 -37.11 11.47
N TYR A 167 0.41 -37.42 10.17
CA TYR A 167 1.30 -36.85 9.16
C TYR A 167 0.67 -36.97 7.78
N GLY A 168 0.61 -35.87 7.05
CA GLY A 168 0.24 -35.87 5.64
C GLY A 168 0.71 -34.61 4.94
N ARG A 169 1.06 -34.72 3.66
CA ARG A 169 1.38 -33.57 2.80
C ARG A 169 0.64 -33.73 1.48
N ILE A 170 -0.13 -32.72 1.12
CA ILE A 170 -1.00 -32.74 -0.06
C ILE A 170 -0.66 -31.55 -0.93
N ILE A 171 -0.43 -31.82 -2.21
CA ILE A 171 -0.24 -30.79 -3.24
C ILE A 171 -1.36 -30.91 -4.25
N ASN A 172 -2.09 -29.81 -4.43
CA ASN A 172 -3.04 -29.66 -5.51
C ASN A 172 -2.47 -28.74 -6.59
N THR A 173 -2.66 -29.12 -7.85
CA THR A 173 -2.09 -28.38 -8.99
C THR A 173 -3.14 -27.48 -9.62
N ALA A 174 -3.12 -26.19 -9.28
CA ALA A 174 -3.92 -25.15 -9.93
C ALA A 174 -3.24 -24.68 -11.25
N SER A 175 -3.53 -23.47 -11.70
CA SER A 175 -2.91 -22.85 -12.88
C SER A 175 -3.15 -21.34 -12.86
N THR A 176 -2.36 -20.58 -13.60
CA THR A 176 -2.57 -19.14 -13.77
C THR A 176 -3.94 -18.86 -14.39
N ALA A 177 -4.44 -19.74 -15.28
CA ALA A 177 -5.80 -19.67 -15.80
C ALA A 177 -6.89 -19.87 -14.72
N GLY A 178 -6.62 -20.65 -13.68
CA GLY A 178 -7.51 -20.77 -12.51
C GLY A 178 -7.47 -19.54 -11.60
N VAL A 179 -6.34 -18.83 -11.54
CA VAL A 179 -6.19 -17.62 -10.70
C VAL A 179 -6.76 -16.38 -11.40
N LEU A 180 -6.47 -16.19 -12.69
CA LEU A 180 -6.73 -14.95 -13.43
C LEU A 180 -7.76 -15.11 -14.56
N GLY A 181 -8.17 -16.33 -14.87
CA GLY A 181 -8.92 -16.64 -16.09
C GLY A 181 -8.03 -16.74 -17.32
N ASN A 182 -8.53 -17.41 -18.36
CA ASN A 182 -7.91 -17.40 -19.69
C ASN A 182 -8.98 -17.64 -20.77
N PHE A 183 -8.83 -16.99 -21.93
CA PHE A 183 -9.79 -17.11 -23.02
C PHE A 183 -9.89 -18.56 -23.51
N GLY A 184 -11.11 -19.07 -23.67
CA GLY A 184 -11.36 -20.42 -24.19
C GLY A 184 -11.11 -21.55 -23.18
N GLN A 185 -10.93 -21.25 -21.89
CA GLN A 185 -10.60 -22.25 -20.86
C GLN A 185 -11.55 -22.21 -19.66
N ALA A 186 -12.84 -21.88 -19.85
CA ALA A 186 -13.79 -21.73 -18.74
C ALA A 186 -13.92 -22.99 -17.86
N ASN A 187 -14.00 -24.18 -18.47
CA ASN A 187 -13.97 -25.49 -17.78
C ASN A 187 -12.70 -25.69 -16.97
N TYR A 188 -11.54 -25.47 -17.59
CA TYR A 188 -10.24 -25.68 -16.97
C TYR A 188 -9.97 -24.67 -15.84
N ALA A 189 -10.22 -23.39 -16.09
CA ALA A 189 -10.12 -22.32 -15.10
C ALA A 189 -11.01 -22.61 -13.88
N ALA A 190 -12.26 -23.01 -14.09
CA ALA A 190 -13.17 -23.38 -13.00
C ALA A 190 -12.65 -24.56 -12.17
N ALA A 191 -12.17 -25.63 -12.82
CA ALA A 191 -11.61 -26.78 -12.12
C ALA A 191 -10.35 -26.42 -11.32
N LYS A 192 -9.46 -25.60 -11.89
CA LYS A 192 -8.19 -25.18 -11.27
C LYS A 192 -8.39 -24.18 -10.14
N ALA A 193 -9.35 -23.26 -10.27
CA ALA A 193 -9.79 -22.40 -9.17
C ALA A 193 -10.45 -23.22 -8.04
N GLY A 194 -11.26 -24.22 -8.40
CA GLY A 194 -11.88 -25.14 -7.45
C GLY A 194 -10.86 -25.88 -6.57
N LEU A 195 -9.69 -26.22 -7.11
CA LEU A 195 -8.59 -26.83 -6.35
C LEU A 195 -7.98 -25.88 -5.29
N ILE A 196 -8.01 -24.56 -5.53
CA ILE A 196 -7.60 -23.56 -4.52
C ILE A 196 -8.59 -23.59 -3.36
N GLY A 197 -9.90 -23.49 -3.64
CA GLY A 197 -10.96 -23.57 -2.63
C GLY A 197 -10.93 -24.89 -1.85
N PHE A 198 -10.72 -26.01 -2.54
CA PHE A 198 -10.57 -27.33 -1.94
C PHE A 198 -9.38 -27.38 -0.96
N SER A 199 -8.22 -26.87 -1.38
CA SER A 199 -7.01 -26.81 -0.55
C SER A 199 -7.20 -25.92 0.69
N ASN A 200 -7.88 -24.79 0.53
CA ASN A 200 -8.15 -23.84 1.62
C ASN A 200 -8.96 -24.46 2.77
N THR A 201 -9.85 -25.41 2.47
CA THR A 201 -10.64 -26.12 3.48
C THR A 201 -9.83 -27.26 4.11
N LEU A 202 -9.17 -28.08 3.28
CA LEU A 202 -8.36 -29.20 3.77
C LEU A 202 -7.22 -28.75 4.68
N SER A 203 -6.58 -27.61 4.40
CA SER A 203 -5.52 -27.07 5.25
C SER A 203 -6.01 -26.81 6.68
N LYS A 204 -7.27 -26.40 6.84
CA LYS A 204 -7.91 -26.15 8.15
C LYS A 204 -8.33 -27.45 8.82
N GLU A 205 -8.99 -28.36 8.10
CA GLU A 205 -9.44 -29.65 8.64
C GLU A 205 -8.27 -30.55 9.06
N GLY A 206 -7.17 -30.49 8.31
CA GLY A 206 -5.97 -31.30 8.50
C GLY A 206 -4.98 -30.76 9.54
N ALA A 207 -5.03 -29.46 9.86
CA ALA A 207 -4.02 -28.78 10.67
C ALA A 207 -3.73 -29.50 12.00
N LYS A 208 -4.77 -29.85 12.76
CA LYS A 208 -4.62 -30.53 14.07
C LYS A 208 -4.02 -31.93 13.99
N PHE A 209 -3.93 -32.52 12.80
CA PHE A 209 -3.37 -33.84 12.54
C PHE A 209 -2.01 -33.77 11.83
N ASN A 210 -1.38 -32.59 11.72
CA ASN A 210 -0.15 -32.38 10.93
C ASN A 210 -0.32 -32.84 9.47
N ILE A 211 -1.48 -32.52 8.89
CA ILE A 211 -1.79 -32.72 7.48
C ILE A 211 -1.77 -31.34 6.83
N HIS A 212 -0.73 -31.07 6.03
CA HIS A 212 -0.61 -29.80 5.32
C HIS A 212 -1.11 -29.96 3.89
N THR A 213 -1.93 -29.01 3.44
CA THR A 213 -2.43 -28.97 2.06
C THR A 213 -2.06 -27.65 1.44
N ASN A 214 -1.25 -27.69 0.38
CA ASN A 214 -0.79 -26.52 -0.34
C ASN A 214 -1.16 -26.62 -1.83
N THR A 215 -1.27 -25.48 -2.49
CA THR A 215 -1.55 -25.38 -3.93
C THR A 215 -0.32 -24.89 -4.66
N ILE A 216 0.01 -25.52 -5.80
CA ILE A 216 0.98 -24.99 -6.75
C ILE A 216 0.28 -24.43 -7.98
N VAL A 217 0.86 -23.37 -8.54
CA VAL A 217 0.50 -22.75 -9.81
C VAL A 217 1.72 -22.86 -10.74
N PRO A 218 1.91 -24.01 -11.41
CA PRO A 218 3.12 -24.21 -12.21
C PRO A 218 3.00 -23.54 -13.59
N VAL A 219 4.09 -22.95 -14.07
CA VAL A 219 4.27 -22.60 -15.49
C VAL A 219 5.43 -23.40 -16.05
N ALA A 220 5.13 -24.37 -16.90
CA ALA A 220 6.11 -25.30 -17.46
C ALA A 220 5.95 -25.42 -18.97
N GLY A 221 7.09 -25.47 -19.67
CA GLY A 221 7.20 -25.92 -21.04
C GLY A 221 6.83 -27.40 -21.07
N SER A 222 5.61 -27.68 -21.51
CA SER A 222 5.11 -29.05 -21.64
C SER A 222 4.55 -29.25 -23.04
N ARG A 223 4.16 -30.49 -23.33
CA ARG A 223 3.39 -30.80 -24.55
C ARG A 223 2.12 -29.95 -24.68
N LEU A 224 1.58 -29.45 -23.57
CA LEU A 224 0.38 -28.61 -23.54
C LEU A 224 0.63 -27.17 -24.00
N THR A 225 1.88 -26.70 -23.99
CA THR A 225 2.26 -25.31 -24.29
C THR A 225 3.16 -25.19 -25.52
N GLU A 226 3.42 -26.31 -26.20
CA GLU A 226 4.26 -26.39 -27.39
C GLU A 226 3.58 -25.67 -28.57
N GLY A 227 4.28 -24.74 -29.22
CA GLY A 227 3.74 -23.91 -30.31
C GLY A 227 3.01 -22.62 -29.88
N ILE A 228 2.76 -22.41 -28.58
CA ILE A 228 2.17 -21.16 -28.05
C ILE A 228 3.26 -20.14 -27.69
N ILE A 229 4.39 -20.61 -27.13
CA ILE A 229 5.51 -19.77 -26.71
C ILE A 229 6.76 -20.02 -27.57
N PRO A 230 7.65 -19.02 -27.73
CA PRO A 230 8.90 -19.19 -28.48
C PRO A 230 9.77 -20.35 -27.97
N PRO A 231 10.48 -21.08 -28.86
CA PRO A 231 11.26 -22.28 -28.48
C PRO A 231 12.29 -22.05 -27.37
N ASP A 232 13.05 -20.96 -27.41
CA ASP A 232 14.07 -20.65 -26.40
C ASP A 232 13.45 -20.40 -25.03
N LEU A 233 12.28 -19.78 -25.01
CA LEU A 233 11.53 -19.53 -23.77
C LEU A 233 10.93 -20.82 -23.22
N HIS A 234 10.41 -21.70 -24.09
CA HIS A 234 9.94 -23.05 -23.72
C HIS A 234 11.05 -23.88 -23.06
N ALA A 235 12.27 -23.83 -23.62
CA ALA A 235 13.44 -24.52 -23.07
C ALA A 235 13.85 -24.04 -21.67
N GLY A 236 13.54 -22.78 -21.32
CA GLY A 236 13.77 -22.22 -19.98
C GLY A 236 12.77 -22.71 -18.92
N PHE A 237 11.55 -23.10 -19.34
CA PHE A 237 10.47 -23.53 -18.43
C PHE A 237 10.50 -25.03 -18.15
N ARG A 238 11.64 -25.55 -17.70
CA ARG A 238 11.78 -27.00 -17.48
C ARG A 238 11.02 -27.49 -16.23
N PRO A 239 10.32 -28.64 -16.30
CA PRO A 239 9.62 -29.22 -15.15
C PRO A 239 10.51 -29.50 -13.92
N ASP A 240 11.79 -29.84 -14.11
CA ASP A 240 12.74 -30.10 -13.02
C ASP A 240 13.01 -28.88 -12.13
N LEU A 241 12.75 -27.67 -12.62
CA LEU A 241 12.93 -26.44 -11.87
C LEU A 241 11.76 -26.15 -10.91
N ILE A 242 10.62 -26.83 -11.07
CA ILE A 242 9.43 -26.71 -10.22
C ILE A 242 9.44 -27.78 -9.13
N ALA A 243 9.97 -28.96 -9.43
CA ALA A 243 9.99 -30.11 -8.52
C ALA A 243 10.56 -29.80 -7.11
N PRO A 244 11.63 -29.00 -6.95
CA PRO A 244 12.15 -28.64 -5.63
C PRO A 244 11.16 -27.87 -4.75
N VAL A 245 10.31 -27.02 -5.33
CA VAL A 245 9.27 -26.28 -4.59
C VAL A 245 8.21 -27.24 -4.07
N VAL A 246 7.75 -28.17 -4.91
CA VAL A 246 6.82 -29.23 -4.53
C VAL A 246 7.42 -30.11 -3.43
N ALA A 247 8.68 -30.52 -3.58
CA ALA A 247 9.37 -31.32 -2.57
C ALA A 247 9.47 -30.57 -1.24
N TRP A 248 9.86 -29.28 -1.24
CA TRP A 248 9.90 -28.46 -0.03
C TRP A 248 8.55 -28.42 0.69
N LEU A 249 7.46 -28.12 -0.03
CA LEU A 249 6.11 -28.09 0.55
C LEU A 249 5.63 -29.45 1.09
N CYS A 250 6.26 -30.54 0.66
CA CYS A 250 6.00 -31.90 1.13
C CYS A 250 6.98 -32.40 2.19
N HIS A 251 8.00 -31.63 2.55
CA HIS A 251 8.99 -32.06 3.53
C HIS A 251 8.44 -31.94 4.96
N GLU A 252 8.94 -32.77 5.87
CA GLU A 252 8.47 -32.78 7.25
C GLU A 252 8.79 -31.48 8.00
N ASN A 253 9.91 -30.84 7.66
CA ASN A 253 10.34 -29.55 8.20
C ASN A 253 9.62 -28.32 7.58
N CYS A 254 8.66 -28.53 6.68
CA CYS A 254 7.92 -27.41 6.09
C CYS A 254 6.62 -27.17 6.85
N ASP A 255 6.52 -25.98 7.45
CA ASP A 255 5.37 -25.54 8.25
C ASP A 255 4.32 -24.78 7.42
N GLU A 256 4.56 -24.57 6.12
CA GLU A 256 3.58 -23.92 5.24
C GLU A 256 2.34 -24.82 5.05
N ASN A 257 1.17 -24.24 5.26
CA ASN A 257 -0.12 -24.90 5.13
C ASN A 257 -1.19 -23.93 4.62
N GLY A 258 -1.92 -24.32 3.56
CA GLY A 258 -2.93 -23.47 2.92
C GLY A 258 -2.34 -22.40 2.00
N VAL A 259 -1.08 -22.53 1.58
CA VAL A 259 -0.46 -21.55 0.66
C VAL A 259 -0.73 -21.86 -0.80
N ILE A 260 -0.65 -20.81 -1.63
CA ILE A 260 -0.72 -20.89 -3.09
C ILE A 260 0.61 -20.37 -3.62
N ILE A 261 1.40 -21.24 -4.25
CA ILE A 261 2.74 -20.92 -4.75
C ILE A 261 2.79 -21.03 -6.27
N GLU A 262 3.05 -19.92 -6.94
CA GLU A 262 3.37 -19.90 -8.37
C GLU A 262 4.85 -20.15 -8.56
N THR A 263 5.22 -21.00 -9.52
CA THR A 263 6.63 -21.29 -9.76
C THR A 263 6.91 -21.73 -11.19
N ALA A 264 8.05 -21.27 -11.70
CA ALA A 264 8.52 -21.48 -13.06
C ALA A 264 9.99 -21.08 -13.16
N ALA A 265 10.77 -21.71 -14.04
CA ALA A 265 12.14 -21.27 -14.40
C ALA A 265 13.10 -21.03 -13.20
N GLY A 266 12.89 -21.70 -12.06
CA GLY A 266 13.70 -21.50 -10.84
C GLY A 266 13.30 -20.27 -10.00
N TYR A 267 12.14 -19.68 -10.27
CA TYR A 267 11.55 -18.57 -9.54
C TYR A 267 10.22 -19.02 -8.91
N ALA A 268 9.88 -18.47 -7.73
CA ALA A 268 8.65 -18.79 -7.02
C ALA A 268 8.06 -17.56 -6.33
N MET A 269 6.73 -17.47 -6.31
CA MET A 269 5.95 -16.38 -5.72
C MET A 269 4.78 -16.96 -4.92
N LYS A 270 4.28 -16.21 -3.93
CA LYS A 270 3.12 -16.58 -3.12
C LYS A 270 1.93 -15.69 -3.48
N TYR A 271 0.78 -16.28 -3.79
CA TYR A 271 -0.48 -15.55 -3.92
C TYR A 271 -1.11 -15.32 -2.55
N VAL A 272 -1.70 -14.14 -2.37
CA VAL A 272 -2.53 -13.79 -1.21
C VAL A 272 -3.81 -13.09 -1.69
N TRP A 273 -4.88 -13.23 -0.92
CA TRP A 273 -6.10 -12.44 -1.11
C TRP A 273 -5.98 -11.13 -0.35
N GLU A 274 -6.45 -10.06 -0.97
CA GLU A 274 -6.45 -8.71 -0.43
C GLU A 274 -7.84 -8.09 -0.64
N ARG A 275 -8.32 -7.34 0.35
CA ARG A 275 -9.69 -6.78 0.41
C ARG A 275 -9.62 -5.30 0.74
N SER A 276 -10.39 -4.46 0.06
CA SER A 276 -10.48 -3.03 0.40
C SER A 276 -11.05 -2.82 1.81
N LYS A 277 -10.87 -1.62 2.38
CA LYS A 277 -11.56 -1.24 3.64
C LYS A 277 -13.08 -1.16 3.47
N GLY A 278 -13.56 -1.05 2.23
CA GLY A 278 -14.96 -0.87 1.89
C GLY A 278 -15.48 0.52 2.27
N ALA A 279 -16.79 0.69 2.19
CA ALA A 279 -17.47 1.93 2.52
C ALA A 279 -18.80 1.64 3.23
N PHE A 280 -19.25 2.59 4.04
CA PHE A 280 -20.63 2.58 4.54
C PHE A 280 -21.57 3.02 3.42
N LEU A 281 -22.67 2.28 3.25
CA LEU A 281 -23.67 2.51 2.21
C LEU A 281 -25.01 3.05 2.77
N ARG A 282 -25.02 3.36 4.06
CA ARG A 282 -26.11 3.98 4.82
C ARG A 282 -25.52 4.56 6.10
N THR A 283 -26.23 5.49 6.74
CA THR A 283 -25.78 6.11 8.00
C THR A 283 -26.49 5.56 9.22
N LYS A 284 -27.69 4.98 9.04
CA LYS A 284 -28.50 4.40 10.12
C LYS A 284 -29.00 3.01 9.75
N LEU A 285 -29.28 2.19 10.77
CA LEU A 285 -29.86 0.86 10.57
C LEU A 285 -31.26 0.86 9.95
N THR A 286 -32.02 1.94 10.17
CA THR A 286 -33.38 2.13 9.66
C THR A 286 -33.42 2.55 8.20
N GLU A 287 -32.26 2.92 7.63
CA GLU A 287 -32.15 3.34 6.23
C GLU A 287 -31.95 2.11 5.35
N ASP A 288 -32.65 2.09 4.21
CA ASP A 288 -32.38 1.18 3.12
C ASP A 288 -31.10 1.60 2.39
N VAL A 289 -30.53 0.69 1.61
CA VAL A 289 -29.37 0.97 0.75
C VAL A 289 -29.88 1.20 -0.68
N GLU A 290 -29.79 2.43 -1.14
CA GLU A 290 -30.17 2.82 -2.51
C GLU A 290 -29.05 2.52 -3.52
N ILE A 291 -29.41 2.22 -4.77
CA ILE A 291 -28.46 1.91 -5.86
C ILE A 291 -27.52 3.09 -6.10
N GLU A 292 -28.04 4.31 -6.04
CA GLU A 292 -27.30 5.55 -6.22
C GLU A 292 -26.21 5.70 -5.16
N THR A 293 -26.49 5.35 -3.90
CA THR A 293 -25.47 5.39 -2.84
C THR A 293 -24.33 4.39 -3.12
N VAL A 294 -24.65 3.21 -3.65
CA VAL A 294 -23.63 2.24 -4.06
C VAL A 294 -22.76 2.79 -5.19
N ARG A 295 -23.37 3.40 -6.20
CA ARG A 295 -22.67 4.06 -7.32
C ARG A 295 -21.73 5.15 -6.81
N ASP A 296 -22.22 6.04 -5.96
CA ASP A 296 -21.48 7.22 -5.48
C ASP A 296 -20.33 6.84 -4.55
N LYS A 297 -20.51 5.75 -3.78
CA LYS A 297 -19.46 5.18 -2.93
C LYS A 297 -18.56 4.17 -3.63
N TRP A 298 -18.78 3.87 -4.92
CA TRP A 298 -18.02 2.84 -5.61
C TRP A 298 -16.51 3.10 -5.64
N GLY A 299 -16.12 4.39 -5.71
CA GLY A 299 -14.71 4.79 -5.61
C GLY A 299 -14.05 4.33 -4.29
N GLU A 300 -14.74 4.51 -3.15
CA GLU A 300 -14.27 4.05 -1.83
C GLU A 300 -14.32 2.52 -1.70
N ILE A 301 -15.38 1.88 -2.22
CA ILE A 301 -15.52 0.41 -2.20
C ILE A 301 -14.38 -0.27 -2.96
N ALA A 302 -14.02 0.29 -4.12
CA ALA A 302 -12.99 -0.25 -5.01
C ALA A 302 -11.56 0.23 -4.65
N ASP A 303 -11.41 1.10 -3.64
CA ASP A 303 -10.12 1.62 -3.23
C ASP A 303 -9.30 0.55 -2.50
N MET A 304 -8.15 0.18 -3.08
CA MET A 304 -7.23 -0.83 -2.55
C MET A 304 -6.00 -0.22 -1.84
N THR A 305 -5.90 1.12 -1.74
CA THR A 305 -4.73 1.80 -1.17
C THR A 305 -4.46 1.43 0.29
N GLU A 306 -5.51 1.27 1.10
CA GLU A 306 -5.42 0.84 2.51
C GLU A 306 -6.00 -0.57 2.73
N SER A 307 -5.79 -1.48 1.79
CA SER A 307 -6.37 -2.82 1.82
C SER A 307 -5.83 -3.73 2.94
N GLU A 308 -6.60 -4.76 3.26
CA GLU A 308 -6.34 -5.75 4.31
C GLU A 308 -6.29 -7.19 3.78
N ARG A 309 -5.67 -8.09 4.55
CA ARG A 309 -5.43 -9.49 4.14
C ARG A 309 -6.03 -10.47 5.15
N PRO A 310 -7.37 -10.67 5.13
CA PRO A 310 -8.01 -11.56 6.08
C PRO A 310 -7.49 -12.99 5.91
N THR A 311 -7.09 -13.60 7.02
CA THR A 311 -6.46 -14.93 7.04
C THR A 311 -7.47 -16.07 7.23
N ASN A 312 -8.66 -15.75 7.74
CA ASN A 312 -9.72 -16.70 8.01
C ASN A 312 -11.12 -16.07 7.90
N ILE A 313 -12.15 -16.92 7.86
CA ILE A 313 -13.54 -16.49 7.66
C ILE A 313 -14.08 -15.64 8.82
N ASN A 314 -13.65 -15.89 10.06
CA ASN A 314 -14.13 -15.14 11.23
C ASN A 314 -13.60 -13.71 11.23
N GLU A 315 -12.33 -13.52 10.86
CA GLU A 315 -11.74 -12.19 10.66
C GLU A 315 -12.48 -11.41 9.57
N ALA A 316 -12.78 -12.07 8.44
CA ALA A 316 -13.51 -11.46 7.34
C ALA A 316 -14.94 -11.02 7.73
N ILE A 317 -15.65 -11.85 8.50
CA ILE A 317 -17.02 -11.57 9.00
C ILE A 317 -17.00 -10.55 10.14
N GLY A 318 -15.97 -10.57 11.00
CA GLY A 318 -15.82 -9.64 12.12
C GLY A 318 -15.88 -8.17 11.70
N LYS A 319 -15.38 -7.84 10.50
CA LYS A 319 -15.52 -6.49 9.92
C LYS A 319 -16.95 -6.04 9.71
N PHE A 320 -17.88 -6.93 9.38
CA PHE A 320 -19.29 -6.56 9.29
C PHE A 320 -19.91 -6.34 10.66
N ALA A 321 -19.45 -7.04 11.70
CA ALA A 321 -19.88 -6.78 13.08
C ALA A 321 -19.38 -5.41 13.57
N GLU A 322 -18.11 -5.07 13.31
CA GLU A 322 -17.55 -3.73 13.59
C GLU A 322 -18.33 -2.63 12.85
N ALA A 323 -18.69 -2.87 11.58
CA ALA A 323 -19.49 -1.92 10.81
C ALA A 323 -20.92 -1.76 11.38
N LEU A 324 -21.53 -2.85 11.84
CA LEU A 324 -22.84 -2.82 12.47
C LEU A 324 -22.84 -2.00 13.77
N GLU A 325 -21.83 -2.19 14.63
CA GLU A 325 -21.65 -1.42 15.86
C GLU A 325 -21.48 0.08 15.59
N LYS A 326 -20.73 0.44 14.54
CA LYS A 326 -20.60 1.84 14.11
C LYS A 326 -21.92 2.44 13.63
N LEU A 327 -22.72 1.66 12.89
CA LEU A 327 -24.07 2.07 12.47
C LEU A 327 -25.01 2.24 13.67
N GLU A 328 -24.94 1.38 14.68
CA GLU A 328 -25.75 1.46 15.90
C GLU A 328 -25.40 2.68 16.75
N SER A 329 -24.11 2.97 16.88
CA SER A 329 -23.60 4.12 17.64
C SER A 329 -23.72 5.46 16.89
N GLY A 330 -24.12 5.44 15.61
CA GLY A 330 -24.14 6.63 14.75
C GLY A 330 -22.74 7.17 14.43
N ASN A 331 -21.68 6.41 14.73
CA ASN A 331 -20.29 6.76 14.47
C ASN A 331 -19.89 6.35 13.05
N VAL A 332 -20.64 6.86 12.07
CA VAL A 332 -20.46 6.57 10.64
C VAL A 332 -20.16 7.88 9.91
N PRO A 333 -19.17 7.90 8.98
CA PRO A 333 -18.95 9.07 8.14
C PRO A 333 -20.24 9.44 7.39
N PRO A 334 -20.59 10.74 7.30
CA PRO A 334 -21.75 11.16 6.54
C PRO A 334 -21.63 10.74 5.07
N LEU A 335 -22.74 10.31 4.48
CA LEU A 335 -22.84 10.11 3.04
C LEU A 335 -22.82 11.49 2.38
N VAL A 336 -21.81 11.79 1.56
CA VAL A 336 -21.81 12.98 0.72
C VAL A 336 -22.87 12.75 -0.36
N LEU A 337 -24.04 13.34 -0.17
CA LEU A 337 -25.18 13.27 -1.07
C LEU A 337 -25.08 14.38 -2.12
N ASP A 338 -25.52 14.10 -3.35
CA ASP A 338 -25.64 15.11 -4.42
C ASP A 338 -26.49 16.32 -3.98
N HIS A 339 -26.16 17.48 -4.57
CA HIS A 339 -26.69 18.85 -4.33
C HIS A 339 -25.88 19.76 -3.38
N VAL A 340 -24.55 19.65 -3.37
CA VAL A 340 -23.72 20.66 -2.69
C VAL A 340 -23.70 21.98 -3.48
N THR A 341 -24.11 23.07 -2.84
CA THR A 341 -24.01 24.44 -3.32
C THR A 341 -23.09 25.25 -2.41
N LYS A 342 -22.73 26.47 -2.83
CA LYS A 342 -21.95 27.40 -1.99
C LYS A 342 -22.66 27.75 -0.68
N GLU A 343 -23.99 27.68 -0.66
CA GLU A 343 -24.81 27.98 0.52
C GLU A 343 -24.84 26.83 1.53
N ASN A 344 -24.89 25.57 1.09
CA ASN A 344 -25.07 24.43 1.99
C ASN A 344 -23.76 23.69 2.34
N ILE A 345 -22.63 24.02 1.70
CA ILE A 345 -21.34 23.42 2.03
C ILE A 345 -20.89 23.69 3.48
N VAL A 346 -21.40 24.76 4.10
CA VAL A 346 -21.10 25.11 5.49
C VAL A 346 -21.64 24.09 6.51
N ASP A 347 -22.61 23.28 6.10
CA ASP A 347 -23.26 22.24 6.90
C ASP A 347 -22.66 20.85 6.65
N ILE A 348 -21.69 20.74 5.74
CA ILE A 348 -21.06 19.48 5.34
C ILE A 348 -19.78 19.26 6.13
N VAL A 349 -19.65 18.09 6.73
CA VAL A 349 -18.40 17.61 7.32
C VAL A 349 -17.57 16.97 6.21
N LEU A 350 -16.40 17.56 5.94
CA LEU A 350 -15.50 17.03 4.93
C LEU A 350 -14.79 15.76 5.46
N PRO A 351 -14.48 14.78 4.58
CA PRO A 351 -13.81 13.56 4.98
C PRO A 351 -12.49 13.85 5.70
N SER A 352 -12.28 13.18 6.84
CA SER A 352 -11.04 13.29 7.61
C SER A 352 -9.81 13.02 6.74
N ALA A 353 -8.80 13.87 6.85
CA ALA A 353 -7.51 13.69 6.21
C ALA A 353 -6.45 13.27 7.24
N THR A 354 -5.41 12.58 6.80
CA THR A 354 -4.22 12.35 7.63
C THR A 354 -3.07 13.18 7.06
N TYR A 355 -2.36 13.90 7.93
CA TYR A 355 -1.15 14.64 7.63
C TYR A 355 0.01 14.04 8.43
N GLU A 356 0.96 13.42 7.72
CA GLU A 356 2.16 12.83 8.33
C GLU A 356 3.37 13.69 8.00
N TYR A 357 4.20 13.91 9.01
CA TYR A 357 5.50 14.53 8.82
C TYR A 357 6.58 13.90 9.68
N ASN A 358 7.81 14.04 9.21
CA ASN A 358 9.02 13.69 9.92
C ASN A 358 9.97 14.88 10.06
N ILE A 359 11.08 14.64 10.75
CA ILE A 359 12.09 15.64 11.06
C ILE A 359 12.69 16.32 9.82
N ASN A 360 12.84 15.58 8.71
CA ASN A 360 13.40 16.14 7.48
C ASN A 360 12.45 17.15 6.85
N GLN A 361 11.14 16.92 6.90
CA GLN A 361 10.14 17.87 6.40
C GLN A 361 10.09 19.13 7.27
N ALA A 362 10.23 18.99 8.59
CA ALA A 362 10.32 20.12 9.50
C ALA A 362 11.55 21.01 9.21
N ILE A 363 12.72 20.39 9.02
CA ILE A 363 13.98 21.10 8.67
C ILE A 363 13.88 21.75 7.28
N LEU A 364 13.34 21.04 6.30
CA LEU A 364 13.14 21.54 4.95
C LEU A 364 12.26 22.79 4.93
N TYR A 365 11.16 22.77 5.70
CA TYR A 365 10.33 23.95 5.88
C TYR A 365 11.09 25.10 6.55
N ALA A 366 11.87 24.81 7.60
CA ALA A 366 12.66 25.84 8.29
C ALA A 366 13.63 26.56 7.34
N LEU A 367 14.34 25.82 6.50
CA LEU A 367 15.15 26.38 5.41
C LEU A 367 14.29 27.16 4.41
N GLY A 368 13.12 26.62 4.03
CA GLY A 368 12.14 27.25 3.15
C GLY A 368 11.64 28.61 3.65
N VAL A 369 11.60 28.84 4.96
CA VAL A 369 11.25 30.13 5.59
C VAL A 369 12.47 30.90 6.12
N GLY A 370 13.65 30.59 5.58
CA GLY A 370 14.85 31.39 5.74
C GLY A 370 15.62 31.17 7.04
N ALA A 371 15.38 30.07 7.76
CA ALA A 371 16.29 29.67 8.82
C ALA A 371 17.68 29.40 8.22
N SER A 372 18.72 29.85 8.91
CA SER A 372 20.10 29.78 8.45
C SER A 372 20.99 29.35 9.61
N VAL A 373 22.04 28.60 9.29
CA VAL A 373 23.09 28.20 10.24
C VAL A 373 23.91 29.40 10.76
N GLU A 374 23.82 30.56 10.10
CA GLU A 374 24.43 31.80 10.58
C GLU A 374 23.73 32.35 11.83
N ASP A 375 22.43 32.07 11.98
CA ASP A 375 21.68 32.36 13.20
C ASP A 375 21.88 31.22 14.21
N LYS A 376 22.80 31.44 15.17
CA LYS A 376 23.09 30.46 16.23
C LYS A 376 21.85 30.01 17.00
N LYS A 377 20.85 30.88 17.16
CA LYS A 377 19.59 30.53 17.84
C LYS A 377 18.70 29.64 16.97
N GLY A 378 18.82 29.77 15.65
CA GLY A 378 18.07 29.02 14.64
C GLY A 378 18.59 27.62 14.37
N LEU A 379 19.77 27.24 14.86
CA LEU A 379 20.32 25.88 14.71
C LEU A 379 19.37 24.81 15.27
N ARG A 380 18.59 25.15 16.31
CA ARG A 380 17.57 24.29 16.91
C ARG A 380 16.46 23.85 15.94
N PHE A 381 16.28 24.53 14.82
CA PHE A 381 15.30 24.18 13.79
C PHE A 381 15.91 23.42 12.62
N LEU A 382 17.24 23.29 12.57
CA LEU A 382 17.98 22.82 11.40
C LEU A 382 18.81 21.56 11.65
N TYR A 383 19.11 21.25 12.92
CA TYR A 383 19.93 20.10 13.28
C TYR A 383 19.19 19.16 14.21
N GLU A 384 18.87 17.98 13.70
CA GLU A 384 18.10 16.95 14.38
C GLU A 384 18.72 16.43 15.69
N ASN A 385 20.03 16.60 15.88
CA ASN A 385 20.71 16.25 17.13
C ASN A 385 21.06 17.47 17.99
N ALA A 386 20.47 18.64 17.72
CA ALA A 386 20.52 19.75 18.66
C ALA A 386 19.85 19.31 19.98
N GLU A 387 20.47 19.65 21.12
CA GLU A 387 19.97 19.27 22.46
C GLU A 387 18.52 19.72 22.72
N ASP A 388 18.12 20.84 22.09
CA ASP A 388 16.79 21.42 22.12
C ASP A 388 16.22 21.54 20.69
N PHE A 389 16.23 20.45 19.90
CA PHE A 389 15.59 20.47 18.58
C PHE A 389 14.10 20.79 18.70
N GLN A 390 13.62 21.72 17.87
CA GLN A 390 12.23 22.16 17.85
C GLN A 390 11.75 22.28 16.40
N VAL A 391 10.44 22.15 16.19
CA VAL A 391 9.81 22.44 14.90
C VAL A 391 9.33 23.89 14.90
N LEU A 392 9.54 24.62 13.80
CA LEU A 392 9.05 25.99 13.69
C LEU A 392 7.51 26.03 13.85
N PRO A 393 6.96 26.91 14.70
CA PRO A 393 5.53 26.89 15.00
C PRO A 393 4.61 27.03 13.80
N THR A 394 5.05 27.71 12.75
CA THR A 394 4.25 27.94 11.53
C THR A 394 4.25 26.77 10.55
N PHE A 395 5.01 25.69 10.80
CA PHE A 395 5.02 24.50 9.95
C PHE A 395 3.63 23.92 9.61
N PRO A 396 2.67 23.83 10.56
CA PRO A 396 1.37 23.21 10.30
C PRO A 396 0.50 23.91 9.27
N VAL A 397 0.82 25.13 8.83
CA VAL A 397 0.05 25.79 7.75
C VAL A 397 -0.01 24.95 6.47
N LEU A 398 0.98 24.07 6.26
CA LEU A 398 1.02 23.12 5.15
C LEU A 398 -0.07 22.05 5.22
N ALA A 399 -0.54 21.72 6.43
CA ALA A 399 -1.65 20.77 6.64
C ALA A 399 -3.00 21.30 6.11
N GLY A 400 -3.10 22.60 5.82
CA GLY A 400 -4.29 23.21 5.21
C GLY A 400 -4.45 22.92 3.71
N ASN A 401 -3.43 22.38 3.04
CA ASN A 401 -3.47 22.18 1.58
C ASN A 401 -4.43 21.04 1.17
N ASP A 402 -4.32 19.85 1.77
CA ASP A 402 -5.18 18.70 1.41
C ASP A 402 -6.68 18.98 1.63
N PRO A 403 -7.10 19.55 2.78
CA PRO A 403 -8.50 19.90 2.97
C PRO A 403 -9.04 20.91 1.96
N LEU A 404 -8.20 21.88 1.55
CA LEU A 404 -8.56 22.83 0.50
C LEU A 404 -8.76 22.13 -0.84
N PHE A 405 -7.88 21.22 -1.24
CA PHE A 405 -8.03 20.44 -2.48
C PHE A 405 -9.32 19.63 -2.48
N LYS A 406 -9.68 19.02 -1.35
CA LYS A 406 -10.96 18.29 -1.21
C LYS A 406 -12.15 19.19 -1.41
N VAL A 407 -12.16 20.39 -0.84
CA VAL A 407 -13.21 21.40 -1.04
C VAL A 407 -13.34 21.75 -2.53
N MET A 408 -12.22 21.94 -3.22
CA MET A 408 -12.22 22.28 -4.65
C MET A 408 -12.76 21.15 -5.54
N GLN A 409 -12.68 19.89 -5.10
CA GLN A 409 -13.18 18.73 -5.82
C GLN A 409 -14.65 18.44 -5.54
N VAL A 410 -15.29 19.14 -4.59
CA VAL A 410 -16.72 18.96 -4.29
C VAL A 410 -17.55 19.30 -5.54
N PRO A 411 -18.31 18.33 -6.07
CA PRO A 411 -19.21 18.58 -7.19
C PRO A 411 -20.20 19.69 -6.85
N GLY A 412 -20.30 20.72 -7.71
CA GLY A 412 -21.21 21.86 -7.53
C GLY A 412 -20.53 23.19 -7.15
N LEU A 413 -19.29 23.18 -6.65
CA LEU A 413 -18.57 24.44 -6.34
C LEU A 413 -17.85 25.07 -7.54
N ASN A 414 -17.42 24.26 -8.52
CA ASN A 414 -16.74 24.70 -9.76
C ASN A 414 -15.57 25.70 -9.54
N ILE A 415 -14.70 25.44 -8.56
CA ILE A 415 -13.58 26.33 -8.24
C ILE A 415 -12.46 26.19 -9.27
N ASP A 416 -12.14 27.28 -9.98
CA ASP A 416 -11.01 27.35 -10.91
C ASP A 416 -9.69 27.53 -10.12
N PRO A 417 -8.77 26.54 -10.14
CA PRO A 417 -7.52 26.60 -9.39
C PRO A 417 -6.61 27.77 -9.82
N THR A 418 -6.75 28.26 -11.05
CA THR A 418 -5.93 29.37 -11.57
C THR A 418 -6.32 30.73 -10.99
N LYS A 419 -7.48 30.82 -10.33
CA LYS A 419 -8.07 32.06 -9.81
C LYS A 419 -8.11 32.13 -8.28
N ILE A 420 -7.41 31.23 -7.60
CA ILE A 420 -7.36 31.17 -6.15
C ILE A 420 -6.28 32.11 -5.62
N LEU A 421 -6.68 33.01 -4.73
CA LEU A 421 -5.79 33.86 -3.96
C LEU A 421 -5.95 33.53 -2.48
N HIS A 422 -4.84 33.24 -1.80
CA HIS A 422 -4.84 33.06 -0.36
C HIS A 422 -5.03 34.44 0.31
N GLY A 423 -6.15 34.65 1.00
CA GLY A 423 -6.56 35.95 1.54
C GLY A 423 -6.03 36.22 2.94
N GLU A 424 -6.37 35.35 3.90
CA GLU A 424 -5.98 35.49 5.30
C GLU A 424 -5.55 34.16 5.89
N GLN A 425 -4.62 34.19 6.85
CA GLN A 425 -4.18 33.02 7.60
C GLN A 425 -4.15 33.31 9.09
N TYR A 426 -4.73 32.41 9.87
CA TYR A 426 -4.59 32.26 11.31
C TYR A 426 -4.04 30.88 11.62
N LEU A 427 -3.19 30.79 12.64
CA LEU A 427 -2.70 29.55 13.21
C LEU A 427 -2.63 29.72 14.72
N GLU A 428 -3.13 28.73 15.45
CA GLU A 428 -2.96 28.57 16.89
C GLU A 428 -2.36 27.20 17.20
N LEU A 429 -1.37 27.17 18.09
CA LEU A 429 -0.88 25.94 18.68
C LEU A 429 -1.52 25.70 20.04
N HIS A 430 -1.90 24.44 20.28
CA HIS A 430 -2.41 23.97 21.57
C HIS A 430 -1.30 23.39 22.44
N ARG A 431 -0.24 22.86 21.79
CA ARG A 431 1.00 22.39 22.42
C ARG A 431 2.18 22.48 21.44
N PRO A 432 3.44 22.37 21.93
CA PRO A 432 4.61 22.31 21.06
C PRO A 432 4.51 21.17 20.04
N LEU A 433 5.00 21.41 18.82
CA LEU A 433 5.00 20.42 17.75
C LEU A 433 6.07 19.34 18.02
N PRO A 434 5.73 18.04 17.97
CA PRO A 434 6.73 16.99 18.05
C PRO A 434 7.61 16.97 16.79
N PRO A 435 8.82 16.38 16.83
CA PRO A 435 9.71 16.31 15.65
C PRO A 435 9.15 15.47 14.49
N ALA A 436 8.21 14.58 14.77
CA ALA A 436 7.47 13.78 13.81
C ALA A 436 6.09 13.47 14.39
N ALA A 437 5.06 13.46 13.55
CA ALA A 437 3.72 13.04 13.95
C ALA A 437 2.90 12.55 12.75
N LYS A 438 1.93 11.70 13.09
CA LYS A 438 0.76 11.41 12.27
C LYS A 438 -0.40 12.19 12.86
N VAL A 439 -0.95 13.11 12.08
CA VAL A 439 -1.97 14.07 12.53
C VAL A 439 -3.27 13.83 11.78
N GLN A 440 -4.35 13.65 12.53
CA GLN A 440 -5.70 13.53 12.02
C GLN A 440 -6.29 14.94 11.87
N LEU A 441 -6.77 15.23 10.67
CA LEU A 441 -7.31 16.53 10.31
C LEU A 441 -8.83 16.47 10.23
N GLY A 442 -9.49 17.33 11.01
CA GLY A 442 -10.88 17.71 10.80
C GLY A 442 -10.96 19.04 10.05
N CYS A 443 -11.71 19.09 8.95
CA CYS A 443 -11.91 20.30 8.18
C CYS A 443 -13.38 20.71 8.10
N GLN A 444 -13.63 22.00 8.24
CA GLN A 444 -14.94 22.61 8.12
C GLN A 444 -14.85 23.88 7.26
N VAL A 445 -15.77 24.03 6.30
CA VAL A 445 -16.04 25.32 5.67
C VAL A 445 -16.89 26.13 6.65
N ILE A 446 -16.29 27.12 7.31
CA ILE A 446 -17.01 28.00 8.23
C ILE A 446 -18.05 28.80 7.46
N ASP A 447 -17.67 29.41 6.34
CA ASP A 447 -18.56 30.27 5.58
C ASP A 447 -18.14 30.46 4.12
N VAL A 448 -19.10 30.85 3.29
CA VAL A 448 -18.85 31.30 1.91
C VAL A 448 -19.47 32.68 1.72
N LEU A 449 -18.65 33.66 1.34
CA LEU A 449 -19.06 35.06 1.18
C LEU A 449 -19.07 35.46 -0.30
N ASP A 450 -20.03 36.30 -0.67
CA ASP A 450 -20.09 36.92 -1.99
C ASP A 450 -19.51 38.34 -1.93
N LYS A 451 -18.40 38.58 -2.64
CA LYS A 451 -17.78 39.91 -2.74
C LYS A 451 -18.10 40.60 -4.07
N GLY A 452 -19.00 40.04 -4.88
CA GLY A 452 -19.38 40.51 -6.20
C GLY A 452 -18.37 40.09 -7.28
N SER A 453 -17.12 40.55 -7.18
CA SER A 453 -16.06 40.15 -8.13
C SER A 453 -15.47 38.76 -7.88
N GLY A 454 -15.90 38.07 -6.84
CA GLY A 454 -15.41 36.75 -6.45
C GLY A 454 -16.08 36.26 -5.17
N SER A 455 -15.83 35.00 -4.82
CA SER A 455 -16.28 34.39 -3.57
C SER A 455 -15.13 34.29 -2.56
N VAL A 456 -15.44 34.27 -1.26
CA VAL A 456 -14.48 33.97 -0.19
C VAL A 456 -14.93 32.71 0.53
N TYR A 457 -14.11 31.66 0.53
CA TYR A 457 -14.33 30.50 1.40
C TYR A 457 -13.49 30.67 2.65
N ILE A 458 -14.11 30.52 3.81
CA ILE A 458 -13.45 30.56 5.12
C ILE A 458 -13.42 29.13 5.64
N LEU A 459 -12.23 28.61 5.89
CA LEU A 459 -12.02 27.24 6.32
C LEU A 459 -11.40 27.20 7.72
N GLN A 460 -11.78 26.20 8.49
CA GLN A 460 -11.12 25.80 9.72
C GLN A 460 -10.57 24.39 9.57
N VAL A 461 -9.33 24.19 10.01
CA VAL A 461 -8.71 22.87 10.09
C VAL A 461 -8.20 22.66 11.51
N LYS A 462 -8.63 21.58 12.15
CA LYS A 462 -8.12 21.16 13.46
C LYS A 462 -7.26 19.92 13.28
N GLY A 463 -6.04 19.96 13.82
CA GLY A 463 -5.12 18.82 13.82
C GLY A 463 -5.02 18.21 15.22
N GLU A 464 -5.12 16.89 15.31
CA GLU A 464 -5.00 16.09 16.52
C GLU A 464 -4.08 14.88 16.26
N ASP A 465 -3.25 14.51 17.23
CA ASP A 465 -2.51 13.23 17.20
C ASP A 465 -2.91 12.40 18.44
N ASP A 466 -2.19 11.31 18.72
CA ASP A 466 -2.48 10.39 19.83
C ASP A 466 -2.44 11.04 21.22
N GLU A 467 -1.82 12.22 21.39
CA GLU A 467 -1.79 12.98 22.64
C GLU A 467 -2.89 14.06 22.72
N GLY A 468 -3.72 14.19 21.69
CA GLY A 468 -4.83 15.14 21.62
C GLY A 468 -4.55 16.37 20.73
N PRO A 469 -5.36 17.45 20.87
CA PRO A 469 -5.30 18.60 19.98
C PRO A 469 -3.90 19.20 19.85
N LEU A 470 -3.47 19.43 18.60
CA LEU A 470 -2.14 19.95 18.28
C LEU A 470 -2.19 21.39 17.78
N PHE A 471 -3.04 21.67 16.78
CA PHE A 471 -3.18 23.01 16.20
C PHE A 471 -4.58 23.29 15.66
N THR A 472 -4.90 24.58 15.52
CA THR A 472 -6.05 25.08 14.75
C THR A 472 -5.56 26.04 13.67
N LEU A 473 -5.97 25.81 12.42
CA LEU A 473 -5.85 26.75 11.32
C LEU A 473 -7.21 27.38 11.04
N GLU A 474 -7.20 28.67 10.73
CA GLU A 474 -8.35 29.33 10.11
C GLU A 474 -7.81 30.20 8.96
N TYR A 475 -8.30 29.98 7.74
CA TYR A 475 -7.81 30.72 6.59
C TYR A 475 -8.93 31.00 5.60
N SER A 476 -8.71 32.00 4.75
CA SER A 476 -9.63 32.33 3.69
C SER A 476 -8.97 32.27 2.33
N ILE A 477 -9.71 31.74 1.36
CA ILE A 477 -9.36 31.78 -0.06
C ILE A 477 -10.35 32.66 -0.81
N PHE A 478 -9.85 33.49 -1.70
CA PHE A 478 -10.65 34.30 -2.61
C PHE A 478 -10.59 33.68 -4.00
N VAL A 479 -11.75 33.38 -4.58
CA VAL A 479 -11.86 32.83 -5.93
C VAL A 479 -12.35 33.94 -6.86
N VAL A 480 -11.44 34.43 -7.71
CA VAL A 480 -11.72 35.56 -8.61
C VAL A 480 -12.75 35.15 -9.66
N GLY A 481 -13.75 36.02 -9.91
CA GLY A 481 -14.81 35.79 -10.89
C GLY A 481 -15.92 34.85 -10.43
N ASP A 482 -15.82 34.29 -9.23
CA ASP A 482 -16.76 33.30 -8.67
C ASP A 482 -17.85 33.92 -7.76
N GLY A 483 -18.08 35.23 -7.89
CA GLY A 483 -19.07 36.00 -7.12
C GLY A 483 -20.42 36.16 -7.82
N ASN A 484 -21.26 37.08 -7.32
CA ASN A 484 -22.62 37.37 -7.79
C ASN A 484 -23.60 36.18 -7.70
N PHE A 485 -23.40 35.30 -6.74
CA PHE A 485 -24.32 34.19 -6.45
C PHE A 485 -25.40 34.59 -5.44
N GLY A 486 -25.40 35.84 -4.95
CA GLY A 486 -26.42 36.36 -4.03
C GLY A 486 -26.15 36.04 -2.56
N GLY A 487 -24.93 35.61 -2.23
CA GLY A 487 -24.49 35.34 -0.88
C GLY A 487 -24.28 36.60 -0.03
N LYS A 488 -24.06 36.41 1.27
CA LYS A 488 -23.76 37.50 2.20
C LYS A 488 -22.35 38.06 1.97
N ARG A 489 -22.18 39.36 2.23
CA ARG A 489 -20.90 40.07 2.04
C ARG A 489 -19.93 39.94 3.21
N ASP A 490 -20.40 39.63 4.41
CA ASP A 490 -19.57 39.41 5.60
C ASP A 490 -20.16 38.26 6.43
N THR A 491 -19.35 37.71 7.32
CA THR A 491 -19.75 36.63 8.22
C THR A 491 -20.12 37.17 9.60
N GLU A 492 -21.23 36.66 10.13
CA GLU A 492 -21.61 36.81 11.55
C GLU A 492 -21.02 35.67 12.41
N LYS A 493 -20.45 34.63 11.78
CA LYS A 493 -19.83 33.52 12.50
C LYS A 493 -18.56 34.02 13.21
N PRO A 494 -18.24 33.49 14.39
CA PRO A 494 -17.04 33.88 15.13
C PRO A 494 -15.81 33.41 14.36
N ILE A 495 -15.14 34.34 13.69
CA ILE A 495 -13.87 34.12 13.00
C ILE A 495 -12.78 35.03 13.57
N THR A 496 -11.54 34.61 13.43
CA THR A 496 -10.39 35.39 13.87
C THR A 496 -10.09 36.51 12.89
N ARG A 497 -10.09 37.78 13.34
CA ARG A 497 -9.93 38.95 12.46
C ARG A 497 -8.52 39.55 12.50
N PRO A 498 -7.99 40.08 11.37
CA PRO A 498 -6.78 40.90 11.38
C PRO A 498 -6.97 42.16 12.23
N VAL A 499 -5.90 42.63 12.86
CA VAL A 499 -5.92 43.81 13.74
C VAL A 499 -4.93 44.85 13.22
N PRO A 500 -5.36 46.08 12.89
CA PRO A 500 -4.46 47.15 12.44
C PRO A 500 -3.32 47.40 13.44
N PRO A 501 -2.11 47.77 12.96
CA PRO A 501 -1.01 48.08 13.87
C PRO A 501 -1.31 49.33 14.71
N PRO A 502 -0.69 49.45 15.90
CA PRO A 502 -0.76 50.65 16.72
C PRO A 502 -0.33 51.91 15.95
N LYS A 503 -1.02 53.03 16.18
CA LYS A 503 -0.73 54.33 15.52
C LYS A 503 0.48 55.04 16.14
N ARG A 504 1.64 54.38 16.16
CA ARG A 504 2.93 54.90 16.66
C ARG A 504 4.09 54.30 15.86
N ALA A 505 5.31 54.79 16.06
CA ALA A 505 6.50 54.19 15.43
C ALA A 505 6.67 52.71 15.86
N PRO A 506 7.17 51.83 14.98
CA PRO A 506 7.46 50.44 15.33
C PRO A 506 8.55 50.34 16.39
N ASP A 507 8.41 49.36 17.27
CA ASP A 507 9.40 49.07 18.32
C ASP A 507 10.66 48.42 17.73
N GLN A 508 10.47 47.56 16.71
CA GLN A 508 11.57 46.95 15.97
C GLN A 508 11.27 46.88 14.47
N VAL A 509 12.34 46.88 13.69
CA VAL A 509 12.29 46.73 12.23
C VAL A 509 13.35 45.71 11.83
N PHE A 510 12.92 44.62 11.22
CA PHE A 510 13.81 43.58 10.69
C PHE A 510 13.83 43.66 9.18
N GLU A 511 15.02 43.56 8.58
CA GLU A 511 15.17 43.39 7.14
C GLU A 511 15.64 41.96 6.84
N TYR A 512 15.02 41.32 5.85
CA TYR A 512 15.42 40.00 5.38
C TYR A 512 15.37 39.98 3.86
N GLN A 513 16.52 39.73 3.23
CA GLN A 513 16.59 39.54 1.79
C GLN A 513 16.22 38.09 1.46
N THR A 514 15.15 37.91 0.69
CA THR A 514 14.74 36.58 0.24
C THR A 514 15.73 36.02 -0.79
N GLY A 515 15.91 34.70 -0.80
CA GLY A 515 16.68 34.06 -1.86
C GLY A 515 15.97 34.17 -3.23
N LYS A 516 16.73 34.16 -4.32
CA LYS A 516 16.15 34.07 -5.68
C LYS A 516 15.39 32.75 -5.88
N ASP A 517 15.83 31.69 -5.20
CA ASP A 517 15.20 30.37 -5.21
C ASP A 517 14.29 30.13 -3.99
N GLN A 518 13.92 31.18 -3.23
CA GLN A 518 13.14 31.02 -1.99
C GLN A 518 11.81 30.28 -2.22
N ALA A 519 11.09 30.64 -3.30
CA ALA A 519 9.84 29.99 -3.66
C ALA A 519 10.07 28.53 -4.12
N ALA A 520 11.16 28.28 -4.85
CA ALA A 520 11.54 26.95 -5.33
C ALA A 520 11.94 26.01 -4.18
N LEU A 521 12.53 26.54 -3.12
CA LEU A 521 12.83 25.78 -1.90
C LEU A 521 11.57 25.58 -1.05
N TYR A 522 10.80 26.64 -0.78
CA TYR A 522 9.62 26.57 0.08
C TYR A 522 8.58 25.58 -0.43
N ARG A 523 8.33 25.53 -1.76
CA ARG A 523 7.35 24.61 -2.36
C ARG A 523 7.61 23.14 -2.05
N LEU A 524 8.88 22.75 -1.82
CA LEU A 524 9.25 21.37 -1.48
C LEU A 524 8.68 20.92 -0.13
N SER A 525 8.23 21.87 0.69
CA SER A 525 7.56 21.59 1.96
C SER A 525 6.11 21.10 1.78
N GLY A 526 5.49 21.31 0.61
CA GLY A 526 4.15 20.76 0.33
C GLY A 526 3.17 21.66 -0.44
N ASP A 527 3.58 22.85 -0.89
CA ASP A 527 2.76 23.70 -1.77
C ASP A 527 3.34 23.73 -3.18
N ALA A 528 2.84 22.82 -4.01
CA ALA A 528 3.33 22.59 -5.36
C ALA A 528 2.74 23.53 -6.43
N ASN A 529 1.95 24.55 -6.06
CA ASN A 529 1.25 25.40 -7.01
C ASN A 529 2.21 26.01 -8.06
N PRO A 530 1.98 25.77 -9.38
CA PRO A 530 2.88 26.22 -10.44
C PRO A 530 3.08 27.73 -10.49
N LEU A 531 2.15 28.54 -9.95
CA LEU A 531 2.24 30.00 -9.82
C LEU A 531 3.58 30.48 -9.23
N HIS A 532 4.19 29.66 -8.38
CA HIS A 532 5.40 30.01 -7.63
C HIS A 532 6.71 29.58 -8.30
N ILE A 533 6.66 28.93 -9.47
CA ILE A 533 7.87 28.44 -10.16
C ILE A 533 7.81 28.54 -11.69
N ASP A 534 6.64 28.38 -12.31
CA ASP A 534 6.46 28.40 -13.76
C ASP A 534 6.06 29.81 -14.23
N PRO A 535 6.89 30.49 -15.04
CA PRO A 535 6.55 31.80 -15.59
C PRO A 535 5.27 31.83 -16.43
N LEU A 536 4.97 30.78 -17.20
CA LEU A 536 3.77 30.74 -18.04
C LEU A 536 2.52 30.69 -17.17
N PHE A 537 2.53 29.84 -16.14
CA PHE A 537 1.43 29.74 -15.20
C PHE A 537 1.26 31.02 -14.35
N ALA A 538 2.37 31.65 -13.95
CA ALA A 538 2.33 32.93 -13.25
C ALA A 538 1.65 34.03 -14.08
N GLN A 539 1.92 34.07 -15.39
CA GLN A 539 1.27 35.01 -16.31
C GLN A 539 -0.23 34.75 -16.47
N LEU A 540 -0.66 33.48 -16.53
CA LEU A 540 -2.08 33.13 -16.54
C LEU A 540 -2.80 33.62 -15.27
N GLY A 541 -2.12 33.59 -14.12
CA GLY A 541 -2.60 34.16 -12.86
C GLY A 541 -2.50 35.69 -12.73
N GLY A 542 -2.06 36.38 -13.78
CA GLY A 542 -1.94 37.85 -13.79
C GLY A 542 -0.65 38.42 -13.20
N PHE A 543 0.37 37.59 -12.98
CA PHE A 543 1.67 38.03 -12.46
C PHE A 543 2.74 38.06 -13.56
N SER A 544 3.61 39.07 -13.54
CA SER A 544 4.66 39.21 -14.56
C SER A 544 5.79 38.18 -14.45
N ARG A 545 5.94 37.55 -13.28
CA ARG A 545 6.91 36.50 -12.95
C ARG A 545 6.43 35.71 -11.72
N PRO A 546 6.97 34.51 -11.45
CA PRO A 546 6.63 33.75 -10.26
C PRO A 546 6.85 34.55 -8.96
N ILE A 547 5.94 34.39 -8.00
CA ILE A 547 5.92 35.11 -6.73
C ILE A 547 6.26 34.17 -5.57
N ILE A 548 6.71 34.70 -4.43
CA ILE A 548 6.85 33.93 -3.19
C ILE A 548 5.45 33.58 -2.65
N HIS A 549 5.30 32.37 -2.10
CA HIS A 549 4.09 31.96 -1.37
C HIS A 549 3.79 32.92 -0.21
N GLY A 550 2.54 33.34 -0.03
CA GLY A 550 2.15 34.15 1.13
C GLY A 550 2.53 33.48 2.46
N LEU A 551 2.36 32.16 2.54
CA LEU A 551 2.74 31.38 3.73
C LEU A 551 4.27 31.32 3.97
N CYS A 552 5.09 31.51 2.93
CA CYS A 552 6.53 31.62 3.09
C CYS A 552 6.91 32.94 3.77
N SER A 553 6.36 34.07 3.31
CA SER A 553 6.63 35.38 3.95
C SER A 553 6.04 35.48 5.35
N PHE A 554 4.90 34.83 5.58
CA PHE A 554 4.32 34.62 6.91
C PHE A 554 5.27 33.86 7.84
N GLY A 555 5.83 32.73 7.39
CA GLY A 555 6.81 31.95 8.16
C GLY A 555 8.10 32.71 8.44
N ILE A 556 8.61 33.48 7.46
CA ILE A 556 9.79 34.34 7.66
C ILE A 556 9.49 35.40 8.74
N ALA A 557 8.35 36.09 8.66
CA ALA A 557 7.97 37.09 9.66
C ALA A 557 7.85 36.49 11.06
N ALA A 558 7.17 35.34 11.20
CA ALA A 558 7.03 34.64 12.46
C ALA A 558 8.39 34.24 13.05
N ARG A 559 9.31 33.72 12.24
CA ARG A 559 10.66 33.34 12.66
C ARG A 559 11.45 34.54 13.20
N LEU A 560 11.40 35.68 12.51
CA LEU A 560 12.11 36.90 12.94
C LEU A 560 11.53 37.47 14.25
N ILE A 561 10.20 37.47 14.38
CA ILE A 561 9.52 37.88 15.62
C ILE A 561 9.89 36.94 16.76
N LEU A 562 9.86 35.63 16.54
CA LEU A 562 10.21 34.62 17.55
C LEU A 562 11.68 34.73 17.97
N ASN A 563 12.59 34.94 17.03
CA ASN A 563 14.02 35.12 17.31
C ASN A 563 14.26 36.31 18.26
N HIS A 564 13.57 37.42 18.02
CA HIS A 564 13.71 38.62 18.83
C HIS A 564 12.98 38.51 20.17
N TYR A 565 11.66 38.30 20.15
CA TYR A 565 10.80 38.42 21.34
C TYR A 565 10.75 37.16 22.21
N ALA A 566 11.16 36.01 21.69
CA ALA A 566 11.08 34.71 22.37
C ALA A 566 12.40 33.91 22.35
N ASP A 567 13.52 34.53 21.96
CA ASP A 567 14.83 33.85 21.87
C ASP A 567 14.83 32.60 20.96
N SER A 568 13.97 32.60 19.95
CA SER A 568 13.69 31.44 19.09
C SER A 568 13.08 30.23 19.82
N ASP A 569 12.55 30.38 21.03
CA ASP A 569 11.87 29.28 21.73
C ASP A 569 10.44 29.08 21.19
N ALA A 570 10.24 28.05 20.38
CA ALA A 570 8.96 27.69 19.76
C ALA A 570 7.88 27.36 20.80
N ARG A 571 8.25 26.96 22.02
CA ARG A 571 7.29 26.66 23.10
C ARG A 571 6.55 27.90 23.60
N LEU A 572 7.11 29.09 23.35
CA LEU A 572 6.49 30.36 23.72
C LEU A 572 5.49 30.85 22.69
N PHE A 573 5.46 30.27 21.48
CA PHE A 573 4.48 30.63 20.47
C PHE A 573 3.08 30.17 20.88
N LYS A 574 2.08 31.05 20.72
CA LYS A 574 0.67 30.72 20.93
C LYS A 574 -0.12 30.76 19.64
N ALA A 575 -0.13 31.90 18.97
CA ALA A 575 -0.93 32.09 17.75
C ALA A 575 -0.36 33.17 16.85
N ILE A 576 -0.79 33.21 15.60
CA ILE A 576 -0.44 34.26 14.63
C ILE A 576 -1.58 34.45 13.62
N LYS A 577 -1.88 35.69 13.26
CA LYS A 577 -2.85 36.08 12.22
C LYS A 577 -2.19 37.04 11.24
N THR A 578 -2.57 36.98 9.96
CA THR A 578 -2.32 38.06 8.99
C THR A 578 -3.35 38.07 7.85
N ARG A 579 -3.38 39.17 7.11
CA ARG A 579 -3.96 39.25 5.76
C ARG A 579 -2.85 39.43 4.72
N PHE A 580 -2.92 38.65 3.64
CA PHE A 580 -2.09 38.81 2.45
C PHE A 580 -2.70 39.89 1.55
N ALA A 581 -1.92 40.94 1.25
CA ALA A 581 -2.40 42.10 0.52
C ALA A 581 -1.75 42.26 -0.85
N LYS A 582 -0.46 41.93 -0.98
CA LYS A 582 0.32 42.10 -2.22
C LYS A 582 1.39 41.01 -2.36
N PRO A 583 1.77 40.64 -3.60
CA PRO A 583 2.82 39.66 -3.84
C PRO A 583 4.19 40.19 -3.44
N ILE A 584 5.11 39.26 -3.17
CA ILE A 584 6.54 39.52 -2.98
C ILE A 584 7.28 38.67 -4.01
N ILE A 585 8.32 39.21 -4.63
CA ILE A 585 9.05 38.47 -5.64
C ILE A 585 10.35 37.88 -5.08
N PRO A 586 10.74 36.63 -5.43
CA PRO A 586 12.00 36.06 -4.97
C PRO A 586 13.20 36.97 -5.27
N GLY A 587 14.05 37.18 -4.25
CA GLY A 587 15.20 38.09 -4.30
C GLY A 587 14.96 39.48 -3.66
N GLU A 588 13.70 39.88 -3.46
CA GLU A 588 13.35 41.16 -2.83
C GLU A 588 13.58 41.13 -1.32
N THR A 589 13.78 42.32 -0.75
CA THR A 589 14.00 42.51 0.68
C THR A 589 12.69 42.79 1.37
N ILE A 590 12.31 41.92 2.30
CA ILE A 590 11.14 42.17 3.15
C ILE A 590 11.55 42.94 4.41
N VAL A 591 10.70 43.85 4.83
CA VAL A 591 10.85 44.69 6.03
C VAL A 591 9.70 44.36 6.97
N VAL A 592 10.01 43.70 8.09
CA VAL A 592 9.04 43.34 9.13
C VAL A 592 9.07 44.40 10.21
N GLN A 593 7.99 45.16 10.34
CA GLN A 593 7.81 46.18 11.37
C GLN A 593 6.96 45.60 12.50
N THR A 594 7.37 45.79 13.75
CA THR A 594 6.67 45.19 14.90
C THR A 594 6.33 46.21 15.98
N TRP A 595 5.23 45.97 16.69
CA TRP A 595 4.78 46.74 17.84
C TRP A 595 4.36 45.77 18.95
N LYS A 596 5.03 45.84 20.10
CA LYS A 596 4.76 45.01 21.28
C LYS A 596 3.68 45.66 22.14
N GLU A 597 2.63 44.90 22.44
CA GLU A 597 1.58 45.25 23.41
C GLU A 597 1.34 44.03 24.33
N GLY A 598 1.98 44.04 25.50
CA GLY A 598 1.98 42.90 26.40
C GLY A 598 2.64 41.68 25.76
N SER A 599 1.88 40.59 25.61
CA SER A 599 2.31 39.35 24.97
C SER A 599 1.95 39.25 23.48
N ARG A 600 1.26 40.25 22.93
CA ARG A 600 0.92 40.35 21.51
C ARG A 600 1.94 41.23 20.79
N ILE A 601 2.48 40.72 19.71
CA ILE A 601 3.36 41.46 18.80
C ILE A 601 2.60 41.74 17.51
N HIS A 602 2.10 42.95 17.33
CA HIS A 602 1.55 43.38 16.05
C HIS A 602 2.66 43.48 15.02
N PHE A 603 2.38 43.15 13.77
CA PHE A 603 3.35 43.29 12.70
C PHE A 603 2.74 43.63 11.34
N GLU A 604 3.56 44.25 10.51
CA GLU A 604 3.33 44.42 9.07
C GLU A 604 4.59 44.03 8.32
N VAL A 605 4.42 43.55 7.08
CA VAL A 605 5.55 43.26 6.20
C VAL A 605 5.45 44.08 4.93
N LYS A 606 6.54 44.77 4.61
CA LYS A 606 6.69 45.60 3.41
C LYS A 606 7.81 45.07 2.51
N VAL A 607 7.77 45.38 1.23
CA VAL A 607 8.92 45.19 0.32
C VAL A 607 9.72 46.48 0.30
N LYS A 608 11.01 46.42 0.62
CA LYS A 608 11.90 47.58 0.72
C LYS A 608 12.01 48.34 -0.60
N GLU A 609 12.09 47.59 -1.70
CA GLU A 609 12.33 48.10 -3.05
C GLU A 609 11.11 48.88 -3.60
N THR A 610 9.89 48.52 -3.18
CA THR A 610 8.65 49.08 -3.73
C THR A 610 7.85 49.89 -2.71
N GLY A 611 8.14 49.74 -1.41
CA GLY A 611 7.34 50.28 -0.31
C GLY A 611 5.96 49.60 -0.16
N ALA A 612 5.67 48.55 -0.94
CA ALA A 612 4.38 47.87 -0.90
C ALA A 612 4.21 47.10 0.41
N THR A 613 3.09 47.31 1.11
CA THR A 613 2.70 46.45 2.25
C THR A 613 2.08 45.16 1.74
N CYS A 614 2.70 44.03 2.06
CA CYS A 614 2.33 42.70 1.59
C CYS A 614 1.57 41.90 2.64
N LEU A 615 1.92 42.06 3.93
CA LEU A 615 1.18 41.48 5.05
C LEU A 615 0.65 42.62 5.92
N THR A 616 -0.65 42.59 6.18
CA THR A 616 -1.38 43.66 6.89
C THR A 616 -2.21 43.09 8.03
N GLY A 617 -2.45 43.92 9.04
CA GLY A 617 -3.28 43.55 10.19
C GLY A 617 -2.73 42.36 10.98
N GLY A 618 -1.40 42.15 10.93
CA GLY A 618 -0.74 40.99 11.49
C GLY A 618 -0.56 41.10 12.99
N TYR A 619 -0.67 39.99 13.69
CA TYR A 619 -0.21 39.87 15.08
C TYR A 619 0.28 38.45 15.38
N LEU A 620 1.22 38.34 16.31
CA LEU A 620 1.73 37.09 16.86
C LEU A 620 1.58 37.13 18.39
N ASP A 621 0.88 36.18 18.96
CA ASP A 621 0.70 36.01 20.39
C ASP A 621 1.72 35.02 20.95
N LEU A 622 2.35 35.42 22.06
CA LEU A 622 3.26 34.58 22.84
C LEU A 622 2.62 34.21 24.18
N ASN A 623 2.93 33.03 24.71
CA ASN A 623 2.57 32.63 26.07
C ASN A 623 3.29 33.51 27.11
N SER A 624 4.53 33.89 26.81
CA SER A 624 5.30 34.88 27.56
C SER A 624 6.35 35.53 26.65
N VAL A 625 6.72 36.77 26.94
CA VAL A 625 7.78 37.49 26.21
C VAL A 625 9.07 37.45 27.03
N ASN A 626 10.23 37.46 26.36
CA ASN A 626 11.52 37.55 27.04
C ASN A 626 11.57 38.79 27.97
N SER A 627 11.82 38.56 29.25
CA SER A 627 11.78 39.58 30.30
C SER A 627 12.87 40.65 30.19
N LYS A 628 13.84 40.45 29.29
CA LYS A 628 14.95 41.39 29.03
C LYS A 628 14.64 42.43 27.93
N LEU A 629 13.42 42.43 27.36
CA LEU A 629 12.99 43.28 26.23
C LEU A 629 11.80 44.18 26.55
#